data_AF-A0A6J7AXN5-F1
#
_entry.id   AF-A0A6J7AXN5-F1
#
_cell.length_a   1.000
_cell.length_b   1.000
_cell.length_c   1.000
_cell.angle_alpha   90.00
_cell.angle_beta   90.00
_cell.angle_gamma   90.00
#
_symmetry.space_group_name_H-M   'P 1'
#
loop_
_entity.id
_entity.type
_entity.pdbx_description
1 polymer ?
#
loop_
_entity_poly.entity_id
_entity_poly.type
_entity_poly.pdbx_seq_one_letter_code
_entity_poly.pdbx_strand_id
1 'polypeptide(L)'
;MEEFFDAGGLPVVMKEIESMLHTDQITVSGKTVGENIATAESWNADVITPLSKPFQKAGSGIVVLKGSLAPDGCVLKVSAATPELMVHTGAALVFEEIEDYLIASEDMSLPVTKDTVLVLKHAGPRGFPGFPEVGNMPIPRKLLEQGITDMVRISDARMSGTAYGTVLLHTSPEAAVGGPLALVKTGDMIELNVPNRSINLLVSEEEMAKRKAAWVAPAPKHTRGWSKLYYETVQQAHLGADLDFLNGSSGSGIPRHSH
;
A
#
# COMPACT_ATOMS: atom_id res chain seq x y z
N MET A 1 -16.99 -15.61 -1.11
CA MET A 1 -16.27 -16.18 0.06
C MET A 1 -16.91 -17.48 0.48
N GLU A 2 -18.24 -17.56 0.47
CA GLU A 2 -18.98 -18.81 0.55
C GLU A 2 -18.51 -19.80 -0.53
N GLU A 3 -18.43 -19.38 -1.79
CA GLU A 3 -17.97 -20.24 -2.88
C GLU A 3 -16.50 -20.68 -2.71
N PHE A 4 -15.68 -19.83 -2.08
CA PHE A 4 -14.29 -20.17 -1.75
C PHE A 4 -14.21 -21.25 -0.67
N PHE A 5 -15.06 -21.14 0.35
CA PHE A 5 -15.19 -22.17 1.39
C PHE A 5 -15.71 -23.48 0.79
N ASP A 6 -16.78 -23.43 0.00
CA ASP A 6 -17.39 -24.59 -0.64
C ASP A 6 -16.44 -25.29 -1.62
N ALA A 7 -15.56 -24.53 -2.29
CA ALA A 7 -14.50 -25.06 -3.14
C ALA A 7 -13.39 -25.80 -2.36
N GLY A 8 -13.39 -25.74 -1.02
CA GLY A 8 -12.40 -26.37 -0.12
C GLY A 8 -11.45 -25.39 0.59
N GLY A 9 -11.56 -24.09 0.29
CA GLY A 9 -10.92 -23.00 1.03
C GLY A 9 -9.38 -22.98 0.97
N LEU A 10 -8.78 -22.39 2.01
CA LEU A 10 -7.34 -22.16 2.08
C LEU A 10 -6.48 -23.45 1.99
N PRO A 11 -6.86 -24.60 2.59
CA PRO A 11 -6.09 -25.84 2.45
C PRO A 11 -5.88 -26.25 0.99
N VAL A 12 -6.89 -26.07 0.13
CA VAL A 12 -6.78 -26.37 -1.31
C VAL A 12 -5.84 -25.41 -2.01
N VAL A 13 -5.93 -24.10 -1.71
CA VAL A 13 -4.97 -23.11 -2.24
C VAL A 13 -3.54 -23.50 -1.87
N MET A 14 -3.32 -23.83 -0.60
CA MET A 14 -2.01 -24.26 -0.10
C MET A 14 -1.54 -25.56 -0.79
N LYS A 15 -2.46 -26.49 -1.06
CA LYS A 15 -2.16 -27.74 -1.77
C LYS A 15 -1.74 -27.50 -3.22
N GLU A 16 -2.42 -26.60 -3.92
CA GLU A 16 -2.06 -26.21 -5.30
C GLU A 16 -0.66 -25.58 -5.39
N ILE A 17 -0.25 -24.82 -4.36
CA ILE A 17 1.08 -24.20 -4.29
C ILE A 17 2.07 -24.97 -3.40
N GLU A 18 1.79 -26.24 -3.08
CA GLU A 18 2.55 -27.02 -2.09
C GLU A 18 4.06 -27.04 -2.38
N SER A 19 4.44 -27.13 -3.66
CA SER A 19 5.84 -27.08 -4.11
C SER A 19 6.59 -25.78 -3.80
N MET A 20 5.86 -24.72 -3.44
CA MET A 20 6.39 -23.39 -3.08
C MET A 20 6.32 -23.13 -1.56
N LEU A 21 5.81 -24.07 -0.77
CA LEU A 21 5.64 -23.92 0.67
C LEU A 21 6.72 -24.66 1.46
N HIS A 22 7.04 -24.13 2.63
CA HIS A 22 7.77 -24.86 3.67
C HIS A 22 6.80 -25.82 4.38
N THR A 23 6.64 -27.03 3.81
CA THR A 23 5.63 -27.99 4.26
C THR A 23 5.96 -28.67 5.58
N ASP A 24 7.20 -28.61 6.04
CA ASP A 24 7.70 -29.21 7.28
C ASP A 24 7.45 -28.36 8.53
N GLN A 25 6.94 -27.13 8.38
CA GLN A 25 6.68 -26.23 9.50
C GLN A 25 5.51 -26.71 10.37
N ILE A 26 5.73 -26.79 11.68
CA ILE A 26 4.71 -27.18 12.67
C ILE A 26 3.67 -26.08 12.83
N THR A 27 2.40 -26.46 12.90
CA THR A 27 1.28 -25.57 13.15
C THR A 27 0.69 -25.77 14.55
N VAL A 28 -0.30 -24.96 14.92
CA VAL A 28 -1.01 -25.07 16.20
C VAL A 28 -1.75 -26.41 16.39
N SER A 29 -1.96 -27.20 15.32
CA SER A 29 -2.51 -28.55 15.43
C SER A 29 -1.49 -29.59 15.92
N GLY A 30 -0.22 -29.21 16.07
CA GLY A 30 0.90 -30.11 16.36
C GLY A 30 1.39 -30.90 15.13
N LYS A 31 0.73 -30.74 13.97
CA LYS A 31 1.12 -31.33 12.70
C LYS A 31 1.84 -30.32 11.83
N THR A 32 2.60 -30.80 10.87
CA THR A 32 3.24 -29.98 9.83
C THR A 32 2.21 -29.37 8.88
N VAL A 33 2.57 -28.32 8.15
CA VAL A 33 1.75 -27.74 7.07
C VAL A 33 1.36 -28.81 6.06
N GLY A 34 2.31 -29.64 5.60
CA GLY A 34 2.09 -30.72 4.63
C GLY A 34 1.07 -31.75 5.11
N GLU A 35 1.18 -32.19 6.37
CA GLU A 35 0.19 -33.11 6.97
C GLU A 35 -1.21 -32.50 7.05
N ASN A 36 -1.32 -31.20 7.33
CA ASN A 36 -2.62 -30.53 7.44
C ASN A 36 -3.32 -30.37 6.07
N ILE A 37 -2.57 -30.30 4.97
CA ILE A 37 -3.12 -30.11 3.61
C ILE A 37 -3.12 -31.40 2.77
N ALA A 38 -2.61 -32.51 3.30
CA ALA A 38 -2.37 -33.75 2.55
C ALA A 38 -3.63 -34.29 1.83
N THR A 39 -4.80 -34.12 2.45
CA THR A 39 -6.10 -34.60 1.94
C THR A 39 -6.98 -33.47 1.40
N ALA A 40 -6.44 -32.26 1.21
CA ALA A 40 -7.21 -31.15 0.64
C ALA A 40 -7.54 -31.42 -0.83
N GLU A 41 -8.80 -31.23 -1.20
CA GLU A 41 -9.32 -31.49 -2.55
C GLU A 41 -10.13 -30.27 -3.01
N SER A 42 -9.91 -29.83 -4.26
CA SER A 42 -10.68 -28.74 -4.87
C SER A 42 -12.03 -29.26 -5.35
N TRP A 43 -13.11 -28.67 -4.84
CA TRP A 43 -14.49 -29.00 -5.24
C TRP A 43 -15.02 -28.11 -6.36
N ASN A 44 -14.31 -27.03 -6.67
CA ASN A 44 -14.67 -26.12 -7.76
C ASN A 44 -13.43 -25.41 -8.34
N ALA A 45 -12.95 -25.91 -9.48
CA ALA A 45 -11.77 -25.40 -10.17
C ALA A 45 -11.98 -24.04 -10.86
N ASP A 46 -13.22 -23.57 -10.99
CA ASP A 46 -13.52 -22.21 -11.47
C ASP A 46 -13.32 -21.17 -10.35
N VAL A 47 -13.37 -21.60 -9.09
CA VAL A 47 -13.13 -20.75 -7.91
C VAL A 47 -11.67 -20.84 -7.45
N ILE A 48 -11.14 -22.05 -7.27
CA ILE A 48 -9.74 -22.29 -6.94
C ILE A 48 -9.06 -22.93 -8.15
N THR A 49 -8.50 -22.10 -9.01
CA THR A 49 -7.84 -22.54 -10.24
C THR A 49 -6.54 -23.29 -9.96
N PRO A 50 -6.21 -24.35 -10.71
CA PRO A 50 -4.98 -25.11 -10.49
C PRO A 50 -3.74 -24.28 -10.82
N LEU A 51 -2.60 -24.61 -10.18
CA LEU A 51 -1.33 -23.90 -10.41
C LEU A 51 -0.87 -23.93 -11.88
N SER A 52 -1.22 -24.98 -12.62
CA SER A 52 -0.92 -25.13 -14.06
C SER A 52 -1.74 -24.20 -14.95
N LYS A 53 -2.87 -23.66 -14.45
CA LYS A 53 -3.75 -22.73 -15.16
C LYS A 53 -4.26 -21.67 -14.17
N PRO A 54 -3.37 -20.81 -13.66
CA PRO A 54 -3.75 -19.86 -12.62
C PRO A 54 -4.70 -18.80 -13.19
N PHE A 55 -5.61 -18.30 -12.34
CA PHE A 55 -6.56 -17.24 -12.71
C PHE A 55 -5.87 -15.98 -13.26
N GLN A 56 -4.72 -15.62 -12.70
CA GLN A 56 -3.85 -14.56 -13.20
C GLN A 56 -2.43 -15.07 -13.41
N LYS A 57 -1.67 -14.37 -14.26
CA LYS A 57 -0.27 -14.73 -14.57
C LYS A 57 0.59 -14.65 -13.31
N ALA A 58 1.65 -15.45 -13.29
CA ALA A 58 2.68 -15.33 -12.26
C ALA A 58 3.22 -13.89 -12.21
N GLY A 59 3.44 -13.37 -11.00
CA GLY A 59 3.87 -11.98 -10.79
C GLY A 59 2.73 -10.96 -10.65
N SER A 60 1.46 -11.38 -10.72
CA SER A 60 0.28 -10.52 -10.45
C SER A 60 0.01 -10.26 -8.97
N GLY A 61 0.92 -10.65 -8.06
CA GLY A 61 0.79 -10.38 -6.62
C GLY A 61 1.04 -8.92 -6.24
N ILE A 62 1.30 -8.69 -4.94
CA ILE A 62 1.80 -7.40 -4.47
C ILE A 62 3.25 -7.25 -4.92
N VAL A 63 3.59 -6.06 -5.40
CA VAL A 63 4.97 -5.70 -5.77
C VAL A 63 5.45 -4.57 -4.89
N VAL A 64 6.73 -4.60 -4.55
CA VAL A 64 7.42 -3.49 -3.89
C VAL A 64 8.14 -2.69 -4.96
N LEU A 65 7.93 -1.37 -4.99
CA LEU A 65 8.66 -0.45 -5.85
C LEU A 65 9.58 0.42 -5.01
N LYS A 66 10.74 0.77 -5.54
CA LYS A 66 11.71 1.68 -4.92
C LYS A 66 12.21 2.71 -5.92
N GLY A 67 12.68 3.84 -5.45
CA GLY A 67 13.29 4.86 -6.29
C GLY A 67 13.33 6.21 -5.60
N SER A 68 13.58 7.28 -6.34
CA SER A 68 13.75 8.62 -5.74
C SER A 68 12.51 9.12 -5.01
N LEU A 69 11.31 8.63 -5.36
CA LEU A 69 10.06 9.00 -4.68
C LEU A 69 9.77 8.15 -3.42
N ALA A 70 10.21 6.89 -3.41
CA ALA A 70 9.95 5.93 -2.33
C ALA A 70 11.24 5.15 -1.99
N PRO A 71 12.20 5.75 -1.27
CA PRO A 71 13.51 5.14 -1.05
C PRO A 71 13.44 3.89 -0.16
N ASP A 72 12.55 3.88 0.85
CA ASP A 72 12.31 2.70 1.69
C ASP A 72 11.26 1.75 1.06
N GLY A 73 10.52 2.27 0.08
CA GLY A 73 9.64 1.53 -0.81
C GLY A 73 8.17 1.93 -0.68
N CYS A 74 7.39 1.47 -1.64
CA CYS A 74 5.94 1.51 -1.65
C CYS A 74 5.40 0.21 -2.26
N VAL A 75 4.10 -0.06 -2.11
CA VAL A 75 3.47 -1.28 -2.62
C VAL A 75 2.37 -1.00 -3.63
N LEU A 76 2.18 -1.92 -4.57
CA LEU A 76 1.07 -1.91 -5.53
C LEU A 76 0.51 -3.34 -5.68
N LYS A 77 -0.82 -3.47 -5.71
CA LYS A 77 -1.50 -4.76 -5.94
C LYS A 77 -1.75 -4.96 -7.44
N VAL A 78 -0.84 -5.69 -8.12
CA VAL A 78 -0.88 -5.85 -9.59
C VAL A 78 -2.16 -6.53 -10.06
N SER A 79 -2.68 -7.48 -9.28
CA SER A 79 -3.89 -8.24 -9.59
C SER A 79 -5.16 -7.42 -9.78
N ALA A 80 -5.19 -6.20 -9.25
CA ALA A 80 -6.34 -5.31 -9.37
C ALA A 80 -6.04 -4.03 -10.14
N ALA A 81 -4.87 -3.93 -10.77
CA ALA A 81 -4.45 -2.74 -11.50
C ALA A 81 -4.64 -2.91 -13.01
N THR A 82 -4.76 -1.78 -13.71
CA THR A 82 -4.94 -1.74 -15.17
C THR A 82 -3.60 -2.02 -15.87
N PRO A 83 -3.48 -3.08 -16.71
CA PRO A 83 -2.20 -3.47 -17.33
C PRO A 83 -1.49 -2.35 -18.10
N GLU A 84 -2.25 -1.48 -18.77
CA GLU A 84 -1.72 -0.38 -19.58
C GLU A 84 -1.07 0.73 -18.73
N LEU A 85 -1.38 0.81 -17.43
CA LEU A 85 -0.84 1.80 -16.50
C LEU A 85 0.39 1.29 -15.72
N MET A 86 0.84 0.05 -15.98
CA MET A 86 1.98 -0.57 -15.27
C MET A 86 3.32 0.08 -15.60
N VAL A 87 3.39 0.80 -16.72
CA VAL A 87 4.50 1.69 -17.09
C VAL A 87 3.86 3.01 -17.47
N HIS A 88 4.05 4.03 -16.63
CA HIS A 88 3.35 5.31 -16.76
C HIS A 88 4.28 6.45 -16.42
N THR A 89 4.17 7.57 -17.13
CA THR A 89 4.86 8.81 -16.77
C THR A 89 3.89 9.96 -16.91
N GLY A 90 3.70 10.70 -15.83
CA GLY A 90 2.66 11.73 -15.77
C GLY A 90 3.00 12.87 -14.81
N ALA A 91 2.39 14.02 -15.05
CA ALA A 91 2.50 15.17 -14.16
C ALA A 91 1.72 14.90 -12.87
N ALA A 92 2.31 15.23 -11.72
CA ALA A 92 1.69 15.12 -10.42
C ALA A 92 0.58 16.17 -10.27
N LEU A 93 -0.56 15.77 -9.70
CA LEU A 93 -1.57 16.68 -9.15
C LEU A 93 -1.67 16.38 -7.66
N VAL A 94 -1.18 17.31 -6.85
CA VAL A 94 -0.89 17.10 -5.43
C VAL A 94 -2.02 17.63 -4.55
N PHE A 95 -2.37 16.84 -3.54
CA PHE A 95 -3.29 17.18 -2.47
C PHE A 95 -2.59 16.93 -1.13
N GLU A 96 -2.67 17.91 -0.23
CA GLU A 96 -2.02 17.83 1.08
C GLU A 96 -2.86 17.00 2.07
N GLU A 97 -4.19 17.12 2.02
CA GLU A 97 -5.13 16.32 2.82
C GLU A 97 -6.23 15.69 1.94
N ILE A 98 -6.88 14.61 2.43
CA ILE A 98 -7.90 13.87 1.66
C ILE A 98 -9.17 14.70 1.47
N GLU A 99 -9.51 15.55 2.43
CA GLU A 99 -10.68 16.43 2.38
C GLU A 99 -10.59 17.40 1.19
N ASP A 100 -9.41 17.98 0.96
CA ASP A 100 -9.15 18.85 -0.20
C ASP A 100 -9.37 18.09 -1.52
N TYR A 101 -8.92 16.84 -1.56
CA TYR A 101 -9.07 15.98 -2.72
C TYR A 101 -10.55 15.67 -3.01
N LEU A 102 -11.32 15.28 -2.00
CA LEU A 102 -12.73 14.90 -2.17
C LEU A 102 -13.57 16.06 -2.69
N ILE A 103 -13.27 17.30 -2.29
CA ILE A 103 -13.91 18.49 -2.83
C ILE A 103 -13.48 18.69 -4.29
N ALA A 104 -12.19 18.63 -4.56
CA ALA A 104 -11.65 18.86 -5.90
C ALA A 104 -12.07 17.80 -6.92
N SER A 105 -12.25 16.54 -6.52
CA SER A 105 -12.59 15.44 -7.42
C SER A 105 -13.98 15.58 -8.06
N GLU A 106 -14.86 16.36 -7.45
CA GLU A 106 -16.19 16.68 -7.98
C GLU A 106 -16.18 17.90 -8.93
N ASP A 107 -15.11 18.68 -8.96
CA ASP A 107 -14.99 19.85 -9.82
C ASP A 107 -14.65 19.45 -11.28
N MET A 108 -15.54 19.81 -12.21
CA MET A 108 -15.34 19.58 -13.64
C MET A 108 -14.23 20.44 -14.25
N SER A 109 -13.83 21.51 -13.57
CA SER A 109 -12.74 22.40 -13.97
C SER A 109 -11.36 21.90 -13.55
N LEU A 110 -11.28 20.87 -12.69
CA LEU A 110 -10.02 20.30 -12.19
C LEU A 110 -9.07 20.02 -13.38
N PRO A 111 -7.81 20.53 -13.34
CA PRO A 111 -6.82 20.33 -14.39
C PRO A 111 -6.21 18.92 -14.35
N VAL A 112 -7.09 17.91 -14.40
CA VAL A 112 -6.76 16.49 -14.41
C VAL A 112 -7.02 15.90 -15.81
N THR A 113 -6.15 14.98 -16.22
CA THR A 113 -6.29 14.17 -17.43
C THR A 113 -6.07 12.70 -17.07
N LYS A 114 -6.35 11.77 -17.99
CA LYS A 114 -6.07 10.35 -17.80
C LYS A 114 -4.59 10.04 -17.50
N ASP A 115 -3.69 10.92 -17.95
CA ASP A 115 -2.24 10.74 -17.83
C ASP A 115 -1.67 11.40 -16.56
N THR A 116 -2.48 12.17 -15.82
CA THR A 116 -2.10 12.78 -14.55
C THR A 116 -1.85 11.71 -13.48
N VAL A 117 -0.88 11.95 -12.59
CA VAL A 117 -0.66 11.14 -11.40
C VAL A 117 -1.25 11.87 -10.20
N LEU A 118 -2.25 11.30 -9.55
CA LEU A 118 -2.79 11.89 -8.31
C LEU A 118 -1.87 11.56 -7.15
N VAL A 119 -1.52 12.57 -6.37
CA VAL A 119 -0.62 12.43 -5.22
C VAL A 119 -1.32 12.95 -3.97
N LEU A 120 -1.51 12.08 -2.98
CA LEU A 120 -2.01 12.45 -1.66
C LEU A 120 -0.89 12.33 -0.63
N LYS A 121 -0.68 13.39 0.14
CA LYS A 121 0.28 13.44 1.23
C LYS A 121 -0.43 13.31 2.57
N HIS A 122 0.37 13.23 3.64
CA HIS A 122 -0.07 13.34 5.03
C HIS A 122 -1.18 12.36 5.41
N ALA A 123 -1.22 11.20 4.74
CA ALA A 123 -2.17 10.13 4.99
C ALA A 123 -1.49 8.87 5.57
N GLY A 124 -0.22 9.00 5.96
CA GLY A 124 0.55 7.94 6.63
C GLY A 124 0.29 7.78 8.13
N PRO A 125 1.08 6.92 8.80
CA PRO A 125 0.97 6.69 10.24
C PRO A 125 0.94 7.99 11.05
N ARG A 126 1.93 8.87 10.91
CA ARG A 126 1.98 10.12 11.68
C ARG A 126 1.14 11.23 11.05
N GLY A 127 1.08 11.26 9.72
CA GLY A 127 0.45 12.36 8.98
C GLY A 127 -1.04 12.48 9.23
N PHE A 128 -1.77 11.36 9.16
CA PHE A 128 -3.22 11.43 9.17
C PHE A 128 -3.80 11.87 10.52
N PRO A 129 -3.48 11.22 11.67
CA PRO A 129 -2.68 10.02 11.99
C PRO A 129 -3.47 8.68 12.00
N GLY A 130 -2.78 7.55 12.16
CA GLY A 130 -3.39 6.21 12.30
C GLY A 130 -3.45 5.39 11.01
N PHE A 131 -2.83 5.89 9.94
CA PHE A 131 -2.64 5.21 8.67
C PHE A 131 -3.97 4.71 8.06
N PRO A 132 -4.89 5.59 7.64
CA PRO A 132 -6.22 5.22 7.14
C PRO A 132 -6.22 4.58 5.74
N GLU A 133 -7.40 4.10 5.33
CA GLU A 133 -7.67 3.51 4.00
C GLU A 133 -8.20 4.55 3.00
N VAL A 134 -7.41 5.59 2.73
CA VAL A 134 -7.79 6.68 1.80
C VAL A 134 -6.92 6.72 0.53
N GLY A 135 -6.00 5.77 0.35
CA GLY A 135 -5.10 5.71 -0.80
C GLY A 135 -5.81 5.39 -2.12
N ASN A 136 -6.94 4.68 -2.07
CA ASN A 136 -7.81 4.44 -3.23
C ASN A 136 -8.71 5.65 -3.54
N MET A 137 -8.08 6.81 -3.69
CA MET A 137 -8.74 8.07 -4.08
C MET A 137 -9.78 7.83 -5.20
N PRO A 138 -11.06 8.25 -5.04
CA PRO A 138 -12.07 8.08 -6.09
C PRO A 138 -11.60 8.74 -7.39
N ILE A 139 -11.92 8.17 -8.55
CA ILE A 139 -11.57 8.81 -9.83
C ILE A 139 -12.35 10.13 -9.95
N PRO A 140 -11.71 11.24 -10.37
CA PRO A 140 -12.41 12.52 -10.55
C PRO A 140 -13.62 12.38 -11.48
N ARG A 141 -14.74 13.02 -11.12
CA ARG A 141 -16.01 12.94 -11.85
C ARG A 141 -15.85 13.25 -13.34
N LYS A 142 -15.03 14.24 -13.66
CA LYS A 142 -14.66 14.63 -15.03
C LYS A 142 -14.11 13.47 -15.88
N LEU A 143 -13.30 12.58 -15.28
CA LEU A 143 -12.72 11.43 -15.98
C LEU A 143 -13.72 10.28 -16.06
N LEU A 144 -14.53 10.07 -15.02
CA LEU A 144 -15.61 9.07 -15.04
C LEU A 144 -16.63 9.35 -16.16
N GLU A 145 -17.03 10.61 -16.37
CA GLU A 145 -17.92 11.00 -17.46
C GLU A 145 -17.30 10.76 -18.86
N GLN A 146 -15.98 10.63 -18.95
CA GLN A 146 -15.25 10.26 -20.17
C GLN A 146 -15.05 8.73 -20.30
N GLY A 147 -15.59 7.94 -19.36
CA GLY A 147 -15.45 6.49 -19.32
C GLY A 147 -14.10 6.00 -18.78
N ILE A 148 -13.30 6.87 -18.18
CA ILE A 148 -12.03 6.51 -17.56
C ILE A 148 -12.30 6.09 -16.12
N THR A 149 -11.98 4.84 -15.80
CA THR A 149 -12.28 4.22 -14.49
C THR A 149 -11.03 3.90 -13.66
N ASP A 150 -9.84 4.13 -14.20
CA ASP A 150 -8.57 3.97 -13.48
C ASP A 150 -7.54 5.01 -13.93
N MET A 151 -6.66 5.34 -13.01
CA MET A 151 -5.49 6.20 -13.22
C MET A 151 -4.47 5.95 -12.10
N VAL A 152 -3.22 6.36 -12.33
CA VAL A 152 -2.16 6.21 -11.33
C VAL A 152 -2.41 7.14 -10.15
N ARG A 153 -2.49 6.56 -8.95
CA ARG A 153 -2.70 7.24 -7.67
C ARG A 153 -1.60 6.83 -6.70
N ILE A 154 -0.99 7.79 -6.01
CA ILE A 154 0.11 7.56 -5.07
C ILE A 154 -0.21 8.22 -3.74
N SER A 155 0.02 7.50 -2.64
CA SER A 155 -0.07 8.07 -1.30
C SER A 155 0.86 7.37 -0.32
N ASP A 156 1.07 8.02 0.82
CA ASP A 156 1.59 7.39 2.03
C ASP A 156 0.50 6.70 2.86
N ALA A 157 -0.69 6.43 2.30
CA ALA A 157 -1.84 5.81 2.96
C ALA A 157 -1.94 4.28 2.75
N ARG A 158 -3.01 3.68 3.30
CA ARG A 158 -3.48 2.32 2.97
C ARG A 158 -4.68 2.38 2.04
N MET A 159 -5.19 1.22 1.64
CA MET A 159 -6.50 1.06 1.03
C MET A 159 -7.18 -0.19 1.57
N SER A 160 -8.50 -0.27 1.43
CA SER A 160 -9.26 -1.49 1.72
C SER A 160 -8.78 -2.66 0.85
N GLY A 161 -8.75 -3.87 1.43
CA GLY A 161 -8.42 -5.09 0.69
C GLY A 161 -9.33 -5.36 -0.53
N THR A 162 -10.57 -4.84 -0.49
CA THR A 162 -11.56 -4.97 -1.56
C THR A 162 -11.41 -3.95 -2.70
N ALA A 163 -10.53 -2.96 -2.55
CA ALA A 163 -10.33 -1.93 -3.54
C ALA A 163 -9.56 -2.43 -4.79
N TYR A 164 -9.70 -1.69 -5.88
CA TYR A 164 -9.06 -1.94 -7.18
C TYR A 164 -8.48 -0.66 -7.79
N GLY A 165 -7.72 -0.83 -8.87
CA GLY A 165 -7.07 0.20 -9.66
C GLY A 165 -5.55 0.28 -9.45
N THR A 166 -4.92 1.14 -10.23
CA THR A 166 -3.47 1.33 -10.26
C THR A 166 -3.03 2.28 -9.15
N VAL A 167 -2.97 1.75 -7.93
CA VAL A 167 -2.73 2.53 -6.70
C VAL A 167 -1.43 2.10 -6.03
N LEU A 168 -0.55 3.08 -5.78
CA LEU A 168 0.66 2.95 -4.99
C LEU A 168 0.39 3.41 -3.56
N LEU A 169 0.75 2.56 -2.60
CA LEU A 169 0.41 2.69 -1.19
C LEU A 169 1.67 2.61 -0.33
N HIS A 170 1.54 3.04 0.92
CA HIS A 170 2.57 2.87 1.95
C HIS A 170 3.91 3.51 1.56
N THR A 171 3.86 4.56 0.74
CA THR A 171 5.05 5.29 0.30
C THR A 171 5.87 5.69 1.51
N SER A 172 7.08 5.14 1.60
CA SER A 172 7.95 5.28 2.76
C SER A 172 9.29 5.93 2.38
N PRO A 173 9.79 6.90 3.18
CA PRO A 173 9.13 7.51 4.34
C PRO A 173 7.88 8.33 3.98
N GLU A 174 6.93 8.41 4.91
CA GLU A 174 5.70 9.21 4.73
C GLU A 174 6.00 10.71 4.62
N ALA A 175 5.05 11.49 4.11
CA ALA A 175 5.22 12.93 3.93
C ALA A 175 5.41 13.67 5.26
N ALA A 176 4.74 13.24 6.33
CA ALA A 176 4.78 13.88 7.63
C ALA A 176 6.14 13.82 8.34
N VAL A 177 7.02 12.89 7.93
CA VAL A 177 8.40 12.78 8.45
C VAL A 177 9.46 13.29 7.47
N GLY A 178 9.04 13.98 6.40
CA GLY A 178 9.94 14.60 5.43
C GLY A 178 10.48 13.63 4.38
N GLY A 179 9.75 12.54 4.11
CA GLY A 179 10.04 11.68 2.97
C GLY A 179 9.92 12.41 1.63
N PRO A 180 10.46 11.87 0.52
CA PRO A 180 10.43 12.54 -0.78
C PRO A 180 9.02 12.90 -1.26
N LEU A 181 8.00 12.11 -0.89
CA LEU A 181 6.60 12.40 -1.16
C LEU A 181 6.18 13.78 -0.64
N ALA A 182 6.69 14.23 0.51
CA ALA A 182 6.40 15.56 1.08
C ALA A 182 6.80 16.70 0.15
N LEU A 183 7.83 16.48 -0.67
CA LEU A 183 8.50 17.48 -1.49
C LEU A 183 7.93 17.57 -2.91
N VAL A 184 7.00 16.67 -3.28
CA VAL A 184 6.34 16.68 -4.59
C VAL A 184 5.49 17.94 -4.72
N LYS A 185 5.55 18.58 -5.89
CA LYS A 185 4.73 19.72 -6.27
C LYS A 185 3.88 19.36 -7.49
N THR A 186 2.70 19.97 -7.60
CA THR A 186 1.87 19.85 -8.80
C THR A 186 2.68 20.26 -10.03
N GLY A 187 2.64 19.42 -11.07
CA GLY A 187 3.40 19.59 -12.31
C GLY A 187 4.72 18.81 -12.37
N ASP A 188 5.26 18.32 -11.25
CA ASP A 188 6.45 17.44 -11.29
C ASP A 188 6.13 16.15 -12.04
N MET A 189 7.08 15.64 -12.84
CA MET A 189 6.90 14.37 -13.53
C MET A 189 7.23 13.19 -12.61
N ILE A 190 6.35 12.20 -12.58
CA ILE A 190 6.53 10.94 -11.86
C ILE A 190 6.56 9.79 -12.87
N GLU A 191 7.59 8.95 -12.78
CA GLU A 191 7.77 7.75 -13.58
C GLU A 191 7.50 6.50 -12.75
N LEU A 192 6.48 5.75 -13.14
CA LEU A 192 6.16 4.41 -12.64
C LEU A 192 6.64 3.36 -13.64
N ASN A 193 7.40 2.38 -13.18
CA ASN A 193 7.76 1.21 -13.97
C ASN A 193 7.69 -0.06 -13.11
N VAL A 194 6.51 -0.69 -13.10
CA VAL A 194 6.24 -1.91 -12.33
C VAL A 194 7.13 -3.08 -12.76
N PRO A 195 7.36 -3.37 -14.06
CA PRO A 195 8.29 -4.42 -14.48
C PRO A 195 9.70 -4.28 -13.89
N ASN A 196 10.22 -3.04 -13.82
CA ASN A 196 11.54 -2.75 -13.25
C ASN A 196 11.51 -2.45 -11.74
N ARG A 197 10.35 -2.58 -11.08
CA ARG A 197 10.16 -2.31 -9.65
C ARG A 197 10.61 -0.90 -9.24
N SER A 198 10.41 0.09 -10.12
CA SER A 198 10.88 1.46 -9.89
C SER A 198 9.77 2.49 -9.85
N ILE A 199 9.96 3.49 -8.99
CA ILE A 199 9.10 4.68 -8.86
C ILE A 199 9.98 5.92 -8.63
N ASN A 200 10.01 6.82 -9.60
CA ASN A 200 10.94 7.95 -9.62
C ASN A 200 10.19 9.28 -9.71
N LEU A 201 10.60 10.23 -8.88
CA LEU A 201 10.31 11.64 -9.08
C LEU A 201 11.39 12.23 -9.98
N LEU A 202 11.00 12.73 -11.15
CA LEU A 202 11.92 13.25 -12.17
C LEU A 202 12.27 14.72 -11.88
N VAL A 203 12.84 14.95 -10.70
CA VAL A 203 13.35 16.24 -10.22
C VAL A 203 14.83 16.09 -9.92
N SER A 204 15.64 17.08 -10.26
CA SER A 204 17.08 17.02 -10.01
C SER A 204 17.39 16.94 -8.52
N GLU A 205 18.52 16.31 -8.18
CA GLU A 205 18.98 16.22 -6.80
C GLU A 205 19.17 17.61 -6.15
N GLU A 206 19.63 18.59 -6.93
CA GLU A 206 19.79 19.98 -6.48
C GLU A 206 18.45 20.60 -6.05
N GLU A 207 17.40 20.45 -6.87
CA GLU A 207 16.08 20.97 -6.54
C GLU A 207 15.47 20.20 -5.36
N MET A 208 15.65 18.88 -5.29
CA MET A 208 15.22 18.09 -4.14
C MET A 208 15.91 18.51 -2.85
N ALA A 209 17.21 18.82 -2.90
CA ALA A 209 17.96 19.33 -1.75
C ALA A 209 17.43 20.70 -1.30
N LYS A 210 17.14 21.62 -2.24
CA LYS A 210 16.51 22.92 -1.94
C LYS A 210 15.16 22.75 -1.27
N ARG A 211 14.29 21.89 -1.82
CA ARG A 211 12.96 21.61 -1.26
C ARG A 211 13.06 21.01 0.14
N LYS A 212 13.98 20.06 0.34
CA LYS A 212 14.22 19.43 1.64
C LYS A 212 14.73 20.44 2.68
N ALA A 213 15.64 21.34 2.30
CA ALA A 213 16.14 22.38 3.19
C ALA A 213 15.05 23.40 3.59
N ALA A 214 14.06 23.63 2.73
CA ALA A 214 12.92 24.50 3.00
C ALA A 214 11.75 23.78 3.67
N TRP A 215 11.81 22.45 3.82
CA TRP A 215 10.71 21.66 4.37
C TRP A 215 10.61 21.88 5.89
N VAL A 216 9.39 22.11 6.35
CA VAL A 216 9.05 22.27 7.76
C VAL A 216 8.13 21.13 8.15
N ALA A 217 8.51 20.40 9.20
CA ALA A 217 7.68 19.32 9.73
C ALA A 217 6.30 19.87 10.18
N PRO A 218 5.19 19.22 9.78
CA PRO A 218 3.88 19.58 10.28
C PRO A 218 3.82 19.49 11.80
N ALA A 219 3.14 20.44 12.44
CA ALA A 219 2.90 20.37 13.88
C ALA A 219 2.03 19.13 14.21
N PRO A 220 2.28 18.44 15.34
CA PRO A 220 1.42 17.35 15.76
C PRO A 220 -0.02 17.83 15.96
N LYS A 221 -1.00 17.16 15.33
CA LYS A 221 -2.43 17.49 15.47
C LYS A 221 -2.93 17.35 16.92
N HIS A 222 -2.25 16.52 17.72
CA HIS A 222 -2.60 16.25 19.12
C HIS A 222 -1.35 16.28 20.02
N THR A 223 -1.48 16.91 21.19
CA THR A 223 -0.36 17.13 22.13
C THR A 223 -0.47 16.35 23.44
N ARG A 224 -1.43 15.43 23.57
CA ARG A 224 -1.65 14.58 24.76
C ARG A 224 -2.34 13.25 24.42
N GLY A 225 -2.30 12.31 25.36
CA GLY A 225 -3.03 11.04 25.30
C GLY A 225 -2.44 10.04 24.28
N TRP A 226 -3.26 9.05 23.90
CA TRP A 226 -2.87 8.00 22.95
C TRP A 226 -2.34 8.57 21.63
N SER A 227 -2.98 9.60 21.07
CA SER A 227 -2.55 10.18 19.79
C SER A 227 -1.15 10.77 19.85
N LYS A 228 -0.75 11.36 20.99
CA LYS A 228 0.64 11.82 21.19
C LYS A 228 1.61 10.64 21.25
N LEU A 229 1.31 9.63 22.09
CA LEU A 229 2.14 8.43 22.21
C LEU A 229 2.36 7.79 20.84
N TYR A 230 1.27 7.53 20.12
CA TYR A 230 1.30 6.95 18.78
C TYR A 230 2.14 7.80 17.82
N TYR A 231 1.92 9.12 17.75
CA TYR A 231 2.69 10.00 16.88
C TYR A 231 4.20 9.97 17.18
N GLU A 232 4.59 9.94 18.46
CA GLU A 232 5.98 9.93 18.89
C GLU A 232 6.67 8.59 18.62
N THR A 233 5.98 7.47 18.82
CA THR A 233 6.59 6.13 18.84
C THR A 233 6.27 5.26 17.64
N VAL A 234 5.28 5.61 16.79
CA VAL A 234 4.94 4.79 15.62
C VAL A 234 6.07 4.81 14.59
N GLN A 235 6.39 3.62 14.08
CA GLN A 235 7.33 3.38 13.00
C GLN A 235 6.67 3.58 11.63
N GLN A 236 7.49 3.61 10.59
CA GLN A 236 7.02 3.77 9.21
C GLN A 236 6.41 2.46 8.67
N ALA A 237 5.62 2.57 7.59
CA ALA A 237 4.89 1.43 7.04
C ALA A 237 5.78 0.26 6.59
N HIS A 238 6.98 0.56 6.05
CA HIS A 238 7.96 -0.47 5.66
C HIS A 238 8.50 -1.30 6.84
N LEU A 239 8.30 -0.84 8.08
CA LEU A 239 8.63 -1.56 9.33
C LEU A 239 7.39 -2.20 9.98
N GLY A 240 6.22 -2.12 9.33
CA GLY A 240 4.96 -2.66 9.87
C GLY A 240 4.12 -1.66 10.67
N ALA A 241 4.56 -0.40 10.80
CA ALA A 241 3.87 0.64 11.57
C ALA A 241 3.53 0.27 13.03
N ASP A 242 4.40 -0.53 13.66
CA ASP A 242 4.34 -0.81 15.10
C ASP A 242 4.83 0.39 15.93
N LEU A 243 4.66 0.35 17.24
CA LEU A 243 5.33 1.27 18.15
C LEU A 243 6.75 0.77 18.42
N ASP A 244 7.74 1.65 18.30
CA ASP A 244 9.16 1.31 18.36
C ASP A 244 9.57 0.50 19.62
N PHE A 245 8.96 0.81 20.77
CA PHE A 245 9.21 0.19 22.06
C PHE A 245 8.48 -1.15 22.28
N LEU A 246 7.61 -1.57 21.35
CA LEU A 246 6.89 -2.85 21.41
C LEU A 246 7.54 -3.97 20.58
N ASN A 247 8.53 -3.62 19.75
CA ASN A 247 9.24 -4.60 18.94
C ASN A 247 9.91 -5.69 19.79
N GLY A 248 9.64 -6.96 19.47
CA GLY A 248 10.24 -8.12 20.11
C GLY A 248 9.23 -8.94 20.93
N SER A 249 9.68 -9.48 22.06
CA SER A 249 8.85 -10.27 22.98
C SER A 249 9.19 -9.94 24.41
N SER A 250 8.17 -9.65 25.22
CA SER A 250 8.30 -9.42 26.66
C SER A 250 8.44 -10.71 27.48
N GLY A 251 8.34 -11.88 26.84
CA GLY A 251 8.35 -13.18 27.49
C GLY A 251 7.15 -13.44 28.40
N SER A 252 7.25 -14.48 29.21
CA SER A 252 6.18 -14.94 30.14
C SER A 252 6.65 -14.97 31.60
N GLY A 253 7.60 -14.10 31.95
CA GLY A 253 8.14 -14.02 33.31
C GLY A 253 7.04 -13.72 34.35
N ILE A 254 7.13 -14.37 35.51
CA ILE A 254 6.18 -14.15 36.60
C ILE A 254 6.44 -12.74 37.18
N PRO A 255 5.41 -11.87 37.25
CA PRO A 255 5.57 -10.54 37.82
C PRO A 255 5.83 -10.62 39.32
N ARG A 256 6.23 -9.49 39.93
CA ARG A 256 6.40 -9.41 41.38
C ARG A 256 5.13 -9.85 42.10
N HIS A 257 5.32 -10.55 43.21
CA HIS A 257 4.22 -10.88 44.11
C HIS A 257 3.52 -9.58 44.55
N SER A 258 2.19 -9.59 44.55
CA SER A 258 1.40 -8.38 44.84
C SER A 258 1.28 -8.08 46.34
N HIS A 259 1.42 -9.08 47.23
CA HIS A 259 1.41 -8.94 48.70
C HIS A 259 2.26 -9.97 49.44
#